data_AF-A0AAW0RF26-F1
#
_entry.id   AF-A0AAW0RF26-F1
#
_cell.length_a   1.000
_cell.length_b   1.000
_cell.length_c   1.000
_cell.angle_alpha   90.00
_cell.angle_beta   90.00
_cell.angle_gamma   90.00
#
_symmetry.space_group_name_H-M   'P 1'
#
loop_
_entity.id
_entity.type
_entity.pdbx_description
1 polymer ?
#
loop_
_entity_poly.entity_id
_entity_poly.type
_entity_poly.pdbx_seq_one_letter_code
_entity_poly.pdbx_strand_id
1 'polypeptide(L)'
;AYQLSSGNSQGGSAVLDFLLAEVENQRSKICFILAGYAKQMESFFAHNPGIPSRFPLEVKFEDYTDQELLKIMGSKIDAKYSGRMKAEEGLQGLYCRIATCRVGRARGKEGFGNARAVENLLSVIYRRQSDRLRVERREGSRPDDLLLTKEDFLGPEPTNALLKSKAWVKLQELIGLDSVKESIKSLVDSVTVNYQRELDEKPII
;
A
#
# COMPACT_ATOMS: atom_id res chain seq x y z
N ALA A 1 6.73 -21.89 2.77
CA ALA A 1 8.19 -22.10 2.69
C ALA A 1 8.91 -21.62 3.96
N TYR A 2 8.83 -20.34 4.33
CA TYR A 2 9.63 -19.77 5.45
C TYR A 2 9.35 -20.31 6.85
N GLN A 3 8.14 -20.78 7.11
CA GLN A 3 7.81 -21.44 8.37
C GLN A 3 8.51 -22.80 8.56
N LEU A 4 9.03 -23.39 7.48
CA LEU A 4 9.73 -24.69 7.49
C LEU A 4 11.25 -24.54 7.64
N SER A 5 11.82 -23.37 7.31
CA SER A 5 13.27 -23.12 7.47
C SER A 5 13.61 -22.29 8.70
N SER A 6 12.63 -21.64 9.34
CA SER A 6 12.88 -20.96 10.61
C SER A 6 13.15 -22.02 11.68
N GLY A 7 14.28 -21.93 12.37
CA GLY A 7 14.74 -22.85 13.42
C GLY A 7 13.79 -23.03 14.63
N ASN A 8 12.60 -22.43 14.58
CA ASN A 8 11.51 -22.60 15.53
C ASN A 8 10.53 -23.73 15.17
N SER A 9 10.66 -24.38 14.00
CA SER A 9 9.83 -25.54 13.64
C SER A 9 10.58 -26.85 13.88
N GLN A 10 10.22 -27.60 14.92
CA GLN A 10 10.72 -28.96 15.10
C GLN A 10 10.20 -29.83 13.94
N GLY A 11 11.08 -30.15 12.98
CA GLY A 11 10.76 -30.99 11.82
C GLY A 11 10.67 -30.27 10.47
N GLY A 12 10.82 -28.94 10.42
CA GLY A 12 10.76 -28.20 9.16
C GLY A 12 11.85 -28.59 8.15
N SER A 13 13.06 -28.90 8.63
CA SER A 13 14.16 -29.41 7.82
C SER A 13 13.87 -30.79 7.21
N ALA A 14 13.30 -31.72 8.00
CA ALA A 14 12.96 -33.06 7.53
C ALA A 14 11.87 -33.04 6.44
N VAL A 15 10.89 -32.14 6.57
CA VAL A 15 9.88 -31.91 5.51
C VAL A 15 10.55 -31.35 4.25
N LEU A 16 11.54 -30.46 4.42
CA LEU A 16 12.28 -29.89 3.30
C LEU A 16 13.07 -30.95 2.54
N ASP A 17 13.81 -31.78 3.26
CA ASP A 17 14.63 -32.84 2.68
C ASP A 17 13.77 -33.87 1.93
N PHE A 18 12.61 -34.22 2.48
CA PHE A 18 11.63 -35.06 1.79
C PHE A 18 11.14 -34.40 0.48
N LEU A 19 10.76 -33.12 0.53
CA LEU A 19 10.32 -32.39 -0.67
C LEU A 19 11.43 -32.33 -1.72
N LEU A 20 12.69 -32.14 -1.33
CA LEU A 20 13.82 -32.10 -2.25
C LEU A 20 14.08 -33.45 -2.91
N ALA A 21 13.92 -34.55 -2.18
CA ALA A 21 13.99 -35.89 -2.76
C ALA A 21 12.87 -36.11 -3.79
N GLU A 22 11.64 -35.68 -3.49
CA GLU A 22 10.52 -35.80 -4.43
C GLU A 22 10.65 -34.89 -5.66
N VAL A 23 11.30 -33.73 -5.54
CA VAL A 23 11.66 -32.87 -6.68
C VAL A 23 12.52 -33.64 -7.70
N GLU A 24 13.40 -34.53 -7.23
CA GLU A 24 14.20 -35.38 -8.10
C GLU A 24 13.43 -36.61 -8.61
N ASN A 25 12.72 -37.31 -7.72
CA ASN A 25 12.01 -38.55 -8.06
C ASN A 25 10.86 -38.33 -9.06
N GLN A 26 10.20 -37.17 -8.98
CA GLN A 26 9.03 -36.83 -9.81
C GLN A 26 9.39 -35.94 -11.01
N ARG A 27 10.66 -35.95 -11.43
CA ARG A 27 11.10 -35.21 -12.62
C ARG A 27 10.24 -35.60 -13.83
N SER A 28 9.83 -34.61 -14.61
CA SER A 28 8.94 -34.74 -15.78
C SER A 28 7.47 -35.08 -15.48
N LYS A 29 7.07 -35.26 -14.22
CA LYS A 29 5.67 -35.49 -13.83
C LYS A 29 5.06 -34.30 -13.10
N ILE A 30 5.85 -33.58 -12.31
CA ILE A 30 5.41 -32.45 -11.48
C ILE A 30 6.30 -31.24 -11.73
N CYS A 31 5.70 -30.06 -11.80
CA CYS A 31 6.40 -28.78 -11.80
C CYS A 31 6.38 -28.18 -10.39
N PHE A 32 7.55 -27.89 -9.83
CA PHE A 32 7.71 -27.26 -8.51
C PHE A 32 8.06 -25.79 -8.67
N ILE A 33 7.28 -24.90 -8.05
CA ILE A 33 7.52 -23.46 -8.05
C ILE A 33 7.70 -23.02 -6.59
N LEU A 34 8.89 -22.53 -6.27
CA LEU A 34 9.17 -21.87 -5.00
C LEU A 34 8.95 -20.37 -5.17
N ALA A 35 8.19 -19.76 -4.25
CA ALA A 35 7.90 -18.34 -4.29
C ALA A 35 8.05 -17.72 -2.90
N GLY A 36 8.62 -16.53 -2.87
CA GLY A 36 8.69 -15.69 -1.69
C GLY A 36 9.70 -14.54 -1.85
N TYR A 37 9.91 -13.80 -0.77
CA TYR A 37 10.79 -12.65 -0.72
C TYR A 37 12.27 -13.02 -0.85
N ALA A 38 13.03 -12.20 -1.60
CA ALA A 38 14.41 -12.48 -2.00
C ALA A 38 15.33 -12.80 -0.81
N LYS A 39 15.38 -11.93 0.21
CA LYS A 39 16.25 -12.14 1.40
C LYS A 39 15.94 -13.45 2.12
N GLN A 40 14.66 -13.77 2.25
CA GLN A 40 14.22 -14.98 2.93
C GLN A 40 14.49 -16.21 2.05
N MET A 41 14.40 -16.10 0.72
CA MET A 41 14.81 -17.16 -0.22
C MET A 41 16.32 -17.40 -0.20
N GLU A 42 17.15 -16.36 -0.11
CA GLU A 42 18.60 -16.48 0.05
C GLU A 42 18.94 -17.27 1.32
N SER A 43 18.32 -16.90 2.44
CA SER A 43 18.45 -17.65 3.69
C SER A 43 18.00 -19.10 3.52
N PHE A 44 16.85 -19.34 2.87
CA PHE A 44 16.33 -20.67 2.60
C PHE A 44 17.31 -21.53 1.79
N PHE A 45 17.90 -20.99 0.72
CA PHE A 45 18.87 -21.72 -0.11
C PHE A 45 20.19 -21.98 0.62
N ALA A 46 20.59 -21.11 1.54
CA ALA A 46 21.80 -21.31 2.34
C ALA A 46 21.70 -22.51 3.31
N HIS A 47 20.49 -22.99 3.64
CA HIS A 47 20.32 -24.12 4.56
C HIS A 47 20.75 -25.46 3.95
N ASN A 48 20.64 -25.63 2.63
CA ASN A 48 21.08 -26.85 1.96
C ASN A 48 21.68 -26.51 0.58
N PRO A 49 23.00 -26.70 0.38
CA PRO A 49 23.69 -26.34 -0.85
C PRO A 49 23.23 -27.16 -2.07
N GLY A 50 22.48 -28.24 -1.87
CA GLY A 50 21.86 -29.02 -2.94
C GLY A 50 20.57 -28.41 -3.51
N ILE A 51 19.99 -27.37 -2.89
CA ILE A 51 18.75 -26.76 -3.38
C ILE A 51 18.97 -25.97 -4.68
N PRO A 52 19.97 -25.07 -4.78
CA PRO A 52 20.14 -24.25 -5.99
C PRO A 52 20.32 -25.07 -7.27
N SER A 53 20.97 -26.24 -7.21
CA SER A 53 21.16 -27.10 -8.38
C SER A 53 19.87 -27.75 -8.89
N ARG A 54 18.85 -27.91 -8.03
CA ARG A 54 17.54 -28.49 -8.37
C ARG A 54 16.55 -27.45 -8.91
N PHE A 55 16.80 -26.16 -8.68
CA PHE A 55 15.99 -25.04 -9.15
C PHE A 55 16.81 -24.10 -10.05
N PRO A 56 17.15 -24.52 -11.28
CA PRO A 56 18.04 -23.75 -12.17
C PRO A 56 17.41 -22.48 -12.74
N LEU A 57 16.08 -22.36 -12.69
CA LEU A 57 15.35 -21.19 -13.18
C LEU A 57 15.00 -20.27 -12.01
N GLU A 58 15.61 -19.09 -12.00
CA GLU A 58 15.28 -18.01 -11.08
C GLU A 58 14.57 -16.88 -11.82
N VAL A 59 13.39 -16.48 -11.33
CA VAL A 59 12.65 -15.32 -11.84
C VAL A 59 12.49 -14.33 -10.70
N LYS A 60 13.06 -13.13 -10.88
CA LYS A 60 12.95 -12.03 -9.91
C LYS A 60 11.80 -11.12 -10.31
N PHE A 61 10.88 -10.89 -9.37
CA PHE A 61 9.79 -9.94 -9.53
C PHE A 61 10.16 -8.65 -8.82
N GLU A 62 10.35 -7.59 -9.59
CA GLU A 62 10.58 -6.26 -9.05
C GLU A 62 9.27 -5.62 -8.57
N ASP A 63 9.40 -4.67 -7.65
CA ASP A 63 8.27 -3.87 -7.22
C ASP A 63 7.77 -2.98 -8.38
N TYR A 64 6.45 -2.85 -8.50
CA TYR A 64 5.85 -2.01 -9.54
C TYR A 64 6.28 -0.55 -9.40
N THR A 65 6.56 0.09 -10.53
CA THR A 65 6.77 1.53 -10.69
C THR A 65 5.48 2.30 -10.36
N ASP A 66 5.58 3.61 -10.13
CA ASP A 66 4.40 4.43 -9.79
C ASP A 66 3.37 4.43 -10.93
N GLN A 67 3.85 4.37 -12.19
CA GLN A 67 2.99 4.25 -13.37
C GLN A 67 2.28 2.90 -13.43
N GLU A 68 2.94 1.81 -13.05
CA GLU A 68 2.31 0.49 -13.00
C GLU A 68 1.30 0.40 -11.85
N LEU A 69 1.61 0.96 -10.68
CA LEU A 69 0.66 1.07 -9.57
C LEU A 69 -0.59 1.86 -9.98
N LEU A 70 -0.43 2.93 -10.78
CA LEU A 70 -1.53 3.71 -11.36
C LEU A 70 -2.37 2.89 -12.34
N LYS A 71 -1.75 2.13 -13.23
CA LYS A 71 -2.46 1.20 -14.13
C LYS A 71 -3.23 0.14 -13.35
N ILE A 72 -2.63 -0.43 -12.31
CA ILE A 72 -3.28 -1.41 -11.43
C ILE A 72 -4.48 -0.78 -10.72
N MET A 73 -4.33 0.43 -10.18
CA MET A 73 -5.42 1.16 -9.53
C MET A 73 -6.59 1.38 -10.49
N GLY A 74 -6.31 1.93 -11.68
CA GLY A 74 -7.32 2.18 -12.71
C GLY A 74 -8.03 0.89 -13.13
N SER A 75 -7.28 -0.18 -13.40
CA SER A 75 -7.85 -1.48 -13.78
C SER A 75 -8.74 -2.08 -12.68
N LYS A 76 -8.39 -1.91 -11.40
CA LYS A 76 -9.21 -2.37 -10.27
C LYS A 76 -10.50 -1.57 -10.13
N ILE A 77 -10.45 -0.26 -10.32
CA ILE A 77 -11.65 0.59 -10.30
C ILE A 77 -12.57 0.20 -11.47
N ASP A 78 -12.00 0.09 -12.66
CA ASP A 78 -12.73 -0.27 -13.88
C ASP A 78 -13.43 -1.63 -13.74
N ALA A 79 -12.71 -2.66 -13.29
CA ALA A 79 -13.25 -4.00 -13.07
C ALA A 79 -14.37 -4.02 -12.02
N LYS A 80 -14.24 -3.25 -10.93
CA LYS A 80 -15.24 -3.22 -9.84
C LYS A 80 -16.54 -2.52 -10.24
N TYR A 81 -16.45 -1.48 -11.08
CA TYR A 81 -17.61 -0.64 -11.44
C TYR A 81 -18.04 -0.77 -12.90
N SER A 82 -17.44 -1.70 -13.66
CA SER A 82 -17.68 -1.91 -15.08
C SER A 82 -17.47 -0.62 -15.89
N GLY A 83 -16.40 0.11 -15.59
CA GLY A 83 -16.04 1.38 -16.25
C GLY A 83 -16.95 2.57 -15.99
N ARG A 84 -17.90 2.45 -15.05
CA ARG A 84 -18.83 3.55 -14.73
C ARG A 84 -18.27 4.56 -13.73
N MET A 85 -17.32 4.15 -12.89
CA MET A 85 -16.74 5.03 -11.87
C MET A 85 -15.78 6.03 -12.50
N LYS A 86 -16.00 7.31 -12.21
CA LYS A 86 -15.18 8.45 -12.62
C LYS A 86 -14.34 8.96 -11.46
N ALA A 87 -13.25 9.62 -11.79
CA ALA A 87 -12.45 10.39 -10.83
C ALA A 87 -12.45 11.86 -11.28
N GLU A 88 -12.44 12.78 -10.32
CA GLU A 88 -12.14 14.19 -10.52
C GLU A 88 -10.74 14.28 -11.15
N GLU A 89 -10.64 14.77 -12.39
CA GLU A 89 -9.44 14.71 -13.28
C GLU A 89 -9.14 13.37 -13.97
N GLY A 90 -9.99 12.37 -13.81
CA GLY A 90 -9.89 11.07 -14.49
C GLY A 90 -8.94 10.08 -13.80
N LEU A 91 -9.01 8.81 -14.22
CA LEU A 91 -8.25 7.72 -13.58
C LEU A 91 -6.72 7.82 -13.77
N GLN A 92 -6.28 8.65 -14.71
CA GLN A 92 -4.87 9.00 -14.93
C GLN A 92 -4.53 10.43 -14.47
N GLY A 93 -5.49 11.09 -13.82
CA GLY A 93 -5.39 12.47 -13.33
C GLY A 93 -4.47 12.63 -12.11
N LEU A 94 -4.27 13.87 -11.68
CA LEU A 94 -3.30 14.24 -10.66
C LEU A 94 -3.51 13.47 -9.34
N TYR A 95 -4.75 13.36 -8.88
CA TYR A 95 -5.04 12.77 -7.57
C TYR A 95 -4.74 11.27 -7.53
N CYS A 96 -5.04 10.55 -8.60
CA CYS A 96 -4.65 9.14 -8.73
C CYS A 96 -3.12 9.00 -8.71
N ARG A 97 -2.41 9.86 -9.47
CA ARG A 97 -0.93 9.85 -9.50
C ARG A 97 -0.34 10.09 -8.12
N ILE A 98 -0.79 11.14 -7.42
CA ILE A 98 -0.32 11.45 -6.06
C ILE A 98 -0.60 10.26 -5.13
N ALA A 99 -1.82 9.71 -5.17
CA ALA A 99 -2.20 8.61 -4.30
C ALA A 99 -1.33 7.35 -4.55
N THR A 100 -1.01 7.04 -5.80
CA THR A 100 -0.10 5.93 -6.13
C THR A 100 1.35 6.21 -5.80
N CYS A 101 1.83 7.44 -5.99
CA CYS A 101 3.17 7.85 -5.55
C CYS A 101 3.33 7.71 -4.03
N ARG A 102 2.30 8.08 -3.25
CA ARG A 102 2.30 7.88 -1.78
C ARG A 102 2.45 6.41 -1.39
N VAL A 103 1.81 5.48 -2.13
CA VAL A 103 1.98 4.03 -1.94
C VAL A 103 3.37 3.57 -2.39
N GLY A 104 3.86 4.08 -3.52
CA GLY A 104 5.17 3.77 -4.09
C GLY A 104 6.35 4.15 -3.19
N ARG A 105 6.19 5.10 -2.26
CA ARG A 105 7.22 5.45 -1.25
C ARG A 105 7.60 4.29 -0.33
N ALA A 106 6.79 3.24 -0.24
CA ALA A 106 7.10 2.03 0.51
C ALA A 106 7.91 1.00 -0.29
N ARG A 107 8.18 1.26 -1.58
CA ARG A 107 9.00 0.40 -2.45
C ARG A 107 10.36 0.10 -1.81
N GLY A 108 10.83 -1.13 -1.93
CA GLY A 108 12.11 -1.57 -1.37
C GLY A 108 12.13 -1.75 0.16
N LYS A 109 11.05 -1.39 0.87
CA LYS A 109 10.88 -1.74 2.28
C LYS A 109 10.40 -3.17 2.41
N GLU A 110 10.86 -3.85 3.45
CA GLU A 110 10.41 -5.20 3.74
C GLU A 110 8.89 -5.25 3.95
N GLY A 111 8.22 -6.18 3.29
CA GLY A 111 6.77 -6.34 3.37
C GLY A 111 5.95 -5.41 2.48
N PHE A 112 6.55 -4.69 1.53
CA PHE A 112 5.76 -3.93 0.55
C PHE A 112 4.87 -4.86 -0.27
N GLY A 113 3.56 -4.59 -0.23
CA GLY A 113 2.53 -5.48 -0.78
C GLY A 113 2.19 -5.26 -2.26
N ASN A 114 2.87 -4.33 -2.97
CA ASN A 114 2.60 -4.02 -4.37
C ASN A 114 1.09 -3.80 -4.65
N ALA A 115 0.47 -4.64 -5.49
CA ALA A 115 -0.95 -4.57 -5.82
C ALA A 115 -1.87 -4.64 -4.59
N ARG A 116 -1.46 -5.35 -3.52
CA ARG A 116 -2.21 -5.39 -2.24
C ARG A 116 -2.18 -4.03 -1.53
N ALA A 117 -1.09 -3.28 -1.65
CA ALA A 117 -1.03 -1.92 -1.10
C ALA A 117 -2.00 -0.98 -1.84
N VAL A 118 -2.15 -1.15 -3.16
CA VAL A 118 -3.15 -0.43 -3.96
C VAL A 118 -4.58 -0.81 -3.54
N GLU A 119 -4.86 -2.09 -3.28
CA GLU A 119 -6.16 -2.53 -2.77
C GLU A 119 -6.51 -1.92 -1.40
N ASN A 120 -5.53 -1.87 -0.50
CA ASN A 120 -5.71 -1.24 0.80
C ASN A 120 -6.00 0.26 0.64
N LEU A 121 -5.27 0.94 -0.24
CA LEU A 121 -5.52 2.34 -0.55
C LEU A 121 -6.92 2.55 -1.13
N LEU A 122 -7.34 1.75 -2.12
CA LEU A 122 -8.69 1.82 -2.69
C LEU A 122 -9.78 1.60 -1.63
N SER A 123 -9.55 0.71 -0.67
CA SER A 123 -10.47 0.49 0.44
C SER A 123 -10.62 1.74 1.32
N VAL A 124 -9.53 2.47 1.55
CA VAL A 124 -9.54 3.76 2.26
C VAL A 124 -10.28 4.83 1.44
N ILE A 125 -10.04 4.89 0.12
CA ILE A 125 -10.70 5.83 -0.81
C ILE A 125 -12.21 5.60 -0.81
N TYR A 126 -12.69 4.36 -0.98
CA TYR A 126 -14.11 4.06 -0.97
C TYR A 126 -14.77 4.34 0.39
N ARG A 127 -14.04 4.15 1.50
CA ARG A 127 -14.53 4.52 2.82
C ARG A 127 -14.74 6.03 2.93
N ARG A 128 -13.77 6.84 2.47
CA ARG A 128 -13.89 8.30 2.46
C ARG A 128 -15.04 8.77 1.58
N GLN A 129 -15.19 8.18 0.39
CA GLN A 129 -16.31 8.45 -0.49
C GLN A 129 -17.65 8.16 0.21
N SER A 130 -17.77 6.98 0.85
CA SER A 130 -18.98 6.62 1.59
C SER A 130 -19.28 7.59 2.74
N ASP A 131 -18.25 8.05 3.46
CA ASP A 131 -18.42 9.02 4.54
C ASP A 131 -18.87 10.39 3.99
N ARG A 132 -18.29 10.86 2.87
CA ARG A 132 -18.70 12.10 2.18
C ARG A 132 -20.15 12.03 1.71
N LEU A 133 -20.51 11.01 0.92
CA LEU A 133 -21.86 10.82 0.38
C LEU A 133 -22.92 10.76 1.50
N ARG A 134 -22.57 10.18 2.66
CA ARG A 134 -23.46 10.15 3.83
C ARG A 134 -23.72 11.55 4.38
N VAL A 135 -22.71 12.41 4.46
CA VAL A 135 -22.86 13.79 4.93
C VAL A 135 -23.67 14.61 3.94
N GLU A 136 -23.32 14.57 2.66
CA GLU A 136 -24.00 15.32 1.59
C GLU A 136 -25.50 14.99 1.52
N ARG A 137 -25.86 13.71 1.65
CA ARG A 137 -27.28 13.29 1.66
C ARG A 137 -28.04 13.76 2.91
N ARG A 138 -27.38 13.84 4.08
CA ARG A 138 -28.01 14.40 5.29
C ARG A 138 -28.27 15.89 5.15
N GLU A 139 -27.42 16.59 4.41
CA GLU A 139 -27.57 18.01 4.10
C GLU A 139 -28.57 18.28 2.97
N GLY A 140 -29.17 17.23 2.38
CA GLY A 140 -30.20 17.33 1.35
C GLY A 140 -29.67 17.33 -0.08
N SER A 141 -28.36 17.17 -0.27
CA SER A 141 -27.74 17.07 -1.60
C SER A 141 -27.98 15.71 -2.26
N ARG A 142 -27.95 15.67 -3.59
CA ARG A 142 -27.98 14.44 -4.40
C ARG A 142 -26.64 14.24 -5.11
N PRO A 143 -25.63 13.69 -4.41
CA PRO A 143 -24.31 13.50 -4.99
C PRO A 143 -24.26 12.36 -6.01
N ASP A 144 -23.23 12.38 -6.87
CA ASP A 144 -22.95 11.28 -7.80
C ASP A 144 -22.13 10.18 -7.10
N ASP A 145 -22.77 9.02 -6.89
CA ASP A 145 -22.17 7.84 -6.27
C ASP A 145 -21.03 7.23 -7.10
N LEU A 146 -20.96 7.56 -8.39
CA LEU A 146 -19.96 7.07 -9.33
C LEU A 146 -18.88 8.12 -9.60
N LEU A 147 -18.72 9.11 -8.72
CA LEU A 147 -17.63 10.07 -8.76
C LEU A 147 -16.76 10.00 -7.50
N LEU A 148 -15.46 9.76 -7.72
CA LEU A 148 -14.40 9.91 -6.73
C LEU A 148 -13.80 11.31 -6.82
N THR A 149 -13.69 12.00 -5.69
CA THR A 149 -13.16 13.38 -5.63
C THR A 149 -11.75 13.44 -5.06
N LYS A 150 -11.11 14.61 -5.14
CA LYS A 150 -9.81 14.93 -4.53
C LYS A 150 -9.73 14.45 -3.08
N GLU A 151 -10.77 14.72 -2.29
CA GLU A 151 -10.80 14.35 -0.86
C GLU A 151 -10.85 12.83 -0.63
N ASP A 152 -11.42 12.05 -1.56
CA ASP A 152 -11.41 10.59 -1.44
C ASP A 152 -10.00 10.04 -1.61
N PHE A 153 -9.30 10.49 -2.67
CA PHE A 153 -7.93 10.08 -2.98
C PHE A 153 -6.95 10.56 -1.93
N LEU A 154 -6.93 11.86 -1.66
CA LEU A 154 -5.87 12.49 -0.85
C LEU A 154 -6.21 12.56 0.64
N GLY A 155 -7.48 12.46 1.01
CA GLY A 155 -7.98 12.76 2.34
C GLY A 155 -8.27 14.26 2.53
N PRO A 156 -8.80 14.64 3.70
CA PRO A 156 -9.02 16.04 4.04
C PRO A 156 -7.70 16.80 4.04
N GLU A 157 -7.74 18.08 3.68
CA GLU A 157 -6.53 18.91 3.74
C GLU A 157 -5.97 18.95 5.18
N PRO A 158 -4.65 18.85 5.36
CA PRO A 158 -4.03 18.72 6.68
C PRO A 158 -4.45 19.82 7.66
N THR A 159 -4.53 21.07 7.18
CA THR A 159 -4.97 22.23 7.97
C THR A 159 -6.41 22.06 8.46
N ASN A 160 -7.32 21.66 7.56
CA ASN A 160 -8.72 21.42 7.90
C ASN A 160 -8.90 20.23 8.84
N ALA A 161 -8.06 19.18 8.69
CA ALA A 161 -8.08 18.01 9.55
C ALA A 161 -7.68 18.35 11.00
N LEU A 162 -6.68 19.22 11.18
CA LEU A 162 -6.26 19.68 12.51
C LEU A 162 -7.37 20.53 13.16
N LEU A 163 -7.92 21.50 12.44
CA LEU A 163 -8.93 22.43 12.97
C LEU A 163 -10.23 21.70 13.38
N LYS A 164 -10.63 20.67 12.63
CA LYS A 164 -11.81 19.85 12.95
C LYS A 164 -11.55 18.80 14.05
N SER A 165 -10.31 18.64 14.50
CA SER A 165 -9.95 17.65 15.51
C SER A 165 -10.38 18.09 16.91
N LYS A 166 -11.30 17.34 17.53
CA LYS A 166 -11.71 17.55 18.93
C LYS A 166 -10.53 17.51 19.90
N ALA A 167 -9.53 16.66 19.62
CA ALA A 167 -8.33 16.54 20.46
C ALA A 167 -7.46 17.80 20.39
N TRP A 168 -7.36 18.43 19.22
CA TRP A 168 -6.62 19.68 19.06
C TRP A 168 -7.29 20.83 19.82
N VAL A 169 -8.62 20.97 19.70
CA VAL A 169 -9.39 21.98 20.46
C VAL A 169 -9.17 21.79 21.96
N LYS A 170 -9.30 20.56 22.45
CA LYS A 170 -9.09 20.24 23.88
C LYS A 170 -7.66 20.53 24.34
N LEU A 171 -6.65 20.31 23.49
CA LEU A 171 -5.26 20.65 23.81
C LEU A 171 -5.05 22.16 23.92
N GLN A 172 -5.72 22.95 23.08
CA GLN A 172 -5.63 24.42 23.12
C GLN A 172 -6.23 25.00 24.40
N GLU A 173 -7.30 24.40 24.92
CA GLU A 173 -7.94 24.80 26.19
C GLU A 173 -7.07 24.54 27.43
N LEU A 174 -6.09 23.64 27.36
CA LEU A 174 -5.18 23.38 28.47
C LEU A 174 -4.20 24.54 28.65
N ILE A 175 -4.05 25.01 29.88
CA ILE A 175 -3.13 26.10 30.24
C ILE A 175 -1.69 25.58 30.19
N GLY A 176 -0.80 26.31 29.50
CA GLY A 176 0.60 25.93 29.26
C GLY A 176 0.78 24.98 28.07
N LEU A 177 1.81 24.12 28.14
CA LEU A 177 2.20 23.17 27.08
C LEU A 177 2.59 23.83 25.75
N ASP A 178 3.10 25.06 25.79
CA ASP A 178 3.38 25.85 24.59
C ASP A 178 4.33 25.13 23.63
N SER A 179 5.40 24.50 24.15
CA SER A 179 6.34 23.71 23.35
C SER A 179 5.68 22.54 22.62
N VAL A 180 4.67 21.89 23.22
CA VAL A 180 3.92 20.78 22.60
C VAL A 180 2.99 21.32 21.52
N LYS A 181 2.29 22.43 21.80
CA LYS A 181 1.41 23.09 20.84
C LYS A 181 2.19 23.56 19.61
N GLU A 182 3.36 24.16 19.82
CA GLU A 182 4.29 24.58 18.75
C GLU A 182 4.82 23.39 17.95
N SER A 183 5.21 22.31 18.64
CA SER A 183 5.71 21.09 17.96
C SER A 183 4.64 20.47 17.06
N ILE A 184 3.40 20.36 17.54
CA ILE A 184 2.28 19.84 16.73
C ILE A 184 1.98 20.77 15.55
N LYS A 185 1.99 22.09 15.78
CA LYS A 185 1.80 23.07 14.71
C LYS A 185 2.88 22.93 13.63
N SER A 186 4.14 22.85 14.02
CA SER A 186 5.27 22.64 13.09
C SER A 186 5.13 21.36 12.27
N LEU A 187 4.71 20.25 12.90
CA LEU A 187 4.42 19.00 12.18
C LEU A 187 3.29 19.18 11.15
N VAL A 188 2.21 19.87 11.52
CA VAL A 188 1.08 20.11 10.62
C VAL A 188 1.47 21.06 9.49
N ASP A 189 2.27 22.08 9.77
CA ASP A 189 2.80 23.00 8.78
C ASP A 189 3.68 22.25 7.77
N SER A 190 4.56 21.36 8.24
CA SER A 190 5.37 20.48 7.38
C SER A 190 4.50 19.57 6.49
N VAL A 191 3.47 18.92 7.06
CA VAL A 191 2.54 18.09 6.30
C VAL A 191 1.74 18.93 5.29
N THR A 192 1.37 20.15 5.63
CA THR A 192 0.65 21.09 4.76
C THR A 192 1.52 21.53 3.59
N VAL A 193 2.79 21.87 3.85
CA VAL A 193 3.76 22.20 2.80
C VAL A 193 3.97 21.00 1.88
N ASN A 194 4.13 19.80 2.43
CA ASN A 194 4.27 18.60 1.62
C ASN A 194 3.02 18.26 0.81
N TYR A 195 1.84 18.50 1.36
CA TYR A 195 0.58 18.37 0.64
C TYR A 195 0.51 19.33 -0.56
N GLN A 196 0.87 20.60 -0.37
CA GLN A 196 0.91 21.57 -1.46
C GLN A 196 1.97 21.23 -2.50
N ARG A 197 3.15 20.76 -2.07
CA ARG A 197 4.21 20.33 -2.98
C ARG A 197 3.79 19.14 -3.82
N GLU A 198 3.06 18.18 -3.24
CA GLU A 198 2.50 17.06 -4.01
C GLU A 198 1.51 17.53 -5.07
N LEU A 199 0.64 18.52 -4.76
CA LEU A 199 -0.26 19.14 -5.73
C LEU A 199 0.48 19.88 -6.84
N ASP A 200 1.63 20.49 -6.51
CA ASP A 200 2.54 21.13 -7.46
C ASP A 200 3.46 20.13 -8.20
N GLU A 201 3.30 18.81 -8.00
CA GLU A 201 4.17 17.74 -8.51
C GLU A 201 5.67 17.90 -8.13
N LYS A 202 5.94 18.57 -7.00
CA LYS A 202 7.28 18.77 -6.43
C LYS A 202 7.62 17.67 -5.41
N PRO A 203 8.92 17.35 -5.23
CA PRO A 203 9.34 16.40 -4.19
C PRO A 203 9.03 16.95 -2.80
N ILE A 204 8.69 16.06 -1.87
CA ILE A 204 8.49 16.39 -0.45
C ILE A 204 9.80 16.86 0.19
N ILE A 205 9.69 17.63 1.27
CA ILE A 205 10.80 18.12 2.10
C ILE A 205 10.70 17.59 3.53
#